data_AF-A0A1H5W6J8-F1
#
_entry.id   AF-A0A1H5W6J8-F1
#
_cell.length_a   1.000
_cell.length_b   1.000
_cell.length_c   1.000
_cell.angle_alpha   90.00
_cell.angle_beta   90.00
_cell.angle_gamma   90.00
#
_symmetry.space_group_name_H-M   'P 1'
#
loop_
_entity.id
_entity.type
_entity.pdbx_description
1 polymer ?
#
loop_
_entity_poly.entity_id
_entity_poly.type
_entity_poly.pdbx_seq_one_letter_code
_entity_poly.pdbx_strand_id
1 'polypeptide(L)'
;MPAVVQWYNATNTSQENSWDIGPVDAGTASTEKTFYIWNNRGGTAAVSDMGGCTITTKDSAGGNTGELVLNKWIEMKCDSMNETTFSPIGGAAIRVIQAGGGAGAGIIKGTANDGTVANSVPNFAKITVRANVPANATAGNYAFLTRINYTI
;
A
#
# COMPACT_ATOMS: atom_id res chain seq x y z
N MET A 1 -7.45 21.96 -1.52
CA MET A 1 -6.48 21.38 -2.48
C MET A 1 -6.69 19.87 -2.55
N PRO A 2 -6.50 19.22 -3.72
CA PRO A 2 -6.65 17.76 -3.82
C PRO A 2 -5.61 17.05 -2.95
N ALA A 3 -5.92 15.83 -2.50
CA ALA A 3 -4.98 14.99 -1.77
C ALA A 3 -3.70 14.73 -2.58
N VAL A 4 -2.57 14.58 -1.91
CA VAL A 4 -1.26 14.38 -2.55
C VAL A 4 -0.67 13.07 -2.03
N VAL A 5 -0.80 12.00 -2.82
CA VAL A 5 -0.39 10.66 -2.42
C VAL A 5 1.07 10.41 -2.79
N GLN A 6 1.88 10.00 -1.81
CA GLN A 6 3.30 9.70 -2.00
C GLN A 6 3.67 8.39 -1.30
N TRP A 7 4.46 7.56 -1.95
CA TRP A 7 4.93 6.28 -1.41
C TRP A 7 6.39 6.39 -1.01
N TYR A 8 6.73 6.07 0.22
CA TYR A 8 8.11 6.11 0.71
C TYR A 8 8.55 4.75 1.25
N ASN A 9 9.84 4.48 1.17
CA ASN A 9 10.45 3.26 1.69
C ASN A 9 10.35 3.14 3.22
N ALA A 10 10.73 1.98 3.76
CA ALA A 10 10.67 1.68 5.19
C ALA A 10 11.45 2.65 6.10
N THR A 11 12.46 3.35 5.56
CA THR A 11 13.26 4.36 6.27
C THR A 11 12.70 5.77 6.11
N ASN A 12 11.65 5.97 5.33
CA ASN A 12 11.06 7.26 5.00
C ASN A 12 12.06 8.26 4.38
N THR A 13 13.08 7.77 3.68
CA THR A 13 14.14 8.61 3.07
C THR A 13 13.99 8.78 1.57
N SER A 14 13.42 7.78 0.89
CA SER A 14 13.31 7.76 -0.56
C SER A 14 11.88 7.48 -0.99
N GLN A 15 11.41 8.25 -1.96
CA GLN A 15 10.13 7.99 -2.61
C GLN A 15 10.26 6.77 -3.52
N GLU A 16 9.30 5.85 -3.44
CA GLU A 16 9.24 4.61 -4.18
C GLU A 16 8.20 4.73 -5.30
N ASN A 17 8.63 4.61 -6.55
CA ASN A 17 7.74 4.67 -7.71
C ASN A 17 7.48 3.29 -8.33
N SER A 18 8.19 2.26 -7.86
CA SER A 18 8.03 0.88 -8.30
C SER A 18 8.30 -0.08 -7.15
N TRP A 19 7.77 -1.29 -7.29
CA TRP A 19 8.05 -2.39 -6.38
C TRP A 19 8.53 -3.58 -7.18
N ASP A 20 9.83 -3.83 -7.12
CA ASP A 20 10.42 -5.08 -7.60
C ASP A 20 10.48 -6.08 -6.43
N ILE A 21 9.95 -7.27 -6.68
CA ILE A 21 9.90 -8.39 -5.72
C ILE A 21 11.10 -9.32 -5.94
N GLY A 22 11.73 -9.27 -7.13
CA GLY A 22 12.72 -10.24 -7.55
C GLY A 22 12.11 -11.63 -7.81
N PRO A 23 12.96 -12.65 -8.02
CA PRO A 23 12.50 -14.03 -8.20
C PRO A 23 11.88 -14.57 -6.91
N VAL A 24 10.77 -15.30 -7.05
CA VAL A 24 10.08 -15.97 -5.94
C VAL A 24 9.76 -17.39 -6.37
N ASP A 25 10.13 -18.36 -5.55
CA ASP A 25 9.83 -19.76 -5.81
C ASP A 25 8.35 -20.04 -5.52
N ALA A 26 7.70 -20.77 -6.41
CA ALA A 26 6.31 -21.18 -6.24
C ALA A 26 6.15 -22.01 -4.95
N GLY A 27 5.10 -21.71 -4.18
CA GLY A 27 4.84 -22.30 -2.86
C GLY A 27 5.55 -21.59 -1.71
N THR A 28 6.24 -20.47 -1.97
CA THR A 28 6.95 -19.70 -0.94
C THR A 28 6.49 -18.23 -0.91
N ALA A 29 6.71 -17.59 0.23
CA ALA A 29 6.54 -16.15 0.37
C ALA A 29 7.85 -15.42 0.08
N SER A 30 7.75 -14.28 -0.60
CA SER A 30 8.88 -13.37 -0.82
C SER A 30 9.31 -12.68 0.47
N THR A 31 10.46 -12.02 0.41
CA THR A 31 10.84 -11.02 1.42
C THR A 31 9.75 -9.95 1.55
N GLU A 32 9.50 -9.51 2.77
CA GLU A 32 8.57 -8.43 3.08
C GLU A 32 9.13 -7.07 2.64
N LYS A 33 8.28 -6.21 2.09
CA LYS A 33 8.59 -4.80 1.83
C LYS A 33 7.62 -3.90 2.58
N THR A 34 8.15 -2.91 3.30
CA THR A 34 7.34 -1.93 4.01
C THR A 34 7.31 -0.61 3.25
N PHE A 35 6.14 0.00 3.18
CA PHE A 35 5.91 1.32 2.61
C PHE A 35 5.21 2.24 3.60
N TYR A 36 5.55 3.53 3.54
CA TYR A 36 4.71 4.60 4.06
C TYR A 36 3.94 5.23 2.91
N ILE A 37 2.61 5.12 2.97
CA ILE A 37 1.70 5.79 2.03
C ILE A 37 1.24 7.08 2.69
N TRP A 38 1.79 8.19 2.22
CA TRP A 38 1.53 9.52 2.74
C TRP A 38 0.41 10.23 2.01
N ASN A 39 -0.28 11.09 2.74
CA ASN A 39 -1.01 12.23 2.21
C ASN A 39 -0.31 13.52 2.65
N ASN A 40 0.12 14.33 1.67
CA ASN A 40 0.73 15.65 1.89
C ASN A 40 2.08 15.65 2.64
N ARG A 41 2.98 14.71 2.35
CA ARG A 41 4.26 14.60 3.09
C ARG A 41 5.10 15.87 2.95
N GLY A 42 5.43 16.52 4.06
CA GLY A 42 6.23 17.75 4.07
C GLY A 42 5.51 18.98 3.50
N GLY A 43 4.19 18.91 3.31
CA GLY A 43 3.39 20.01 2.80
C GLY A 43 3.19 21.10 3.85
N THR A 44 3.33 22.36 3.43
CA THR A 44 3.15 23.54 4.31
C THR A 44 1.70 24.04 4.37
N ALA A 45 0.87 23.67 3.38
CA ALA A 45 -0.56 23.95 3.35
C ALA A 45 -1.36 22.64 3.45
N ALA A 46 -2.50 22.69 4.13
CA ALA A 46 -3.39 21.53 4.21
C ALA A 46 -4.04 21.22 2.86
N VAL A 47 -4.13 19.92 2.56
CA VAL A 47 -4.89 19.37 1.44
C VAL A 47 -6.06 18.54 1.96
N SER A 48 -6.89 18.01 1.06
CA SER A 48 -8.03 17.16 1.44
C SER A 48 -7.54 15.87 2.11
N ASP A 49 -8.25 15.44 3.15
CA ASP A 49 -8.03 14.13 3.75
C ASP A 49 -8.36 13.03 2.72
N MET A 50 -7.62 11.92 2.75
CA MET A 50 -8.01 10.72 2.01
C MET A 50 -8.98 9.95 2.91
N GLY A 51 -10.25 9.86 2.53
CA GLY A 51 -11.28 9.08 3.21
C GLY A 51 -11.51 7.72 2.56
N GLY A 52 -12.03 6.76 3.32
CA GLY A 52 -12.39 5.43 2.79
C GLY A 52 -11.23 4.71 2.12
N CYS A 53 -10.01 4.89 2.62
CA CYS A 53 -8.80 4.42 1.97
C CYS A 53 -8.77 2.89 1.88
N THR A 54 -8.59 2.38 0.67
CA THR A 54 -8.42 0.95 0.42
C THR A 54 -7.27 0.67 -0.53
N ILE A 55 -6.67 -0.52 -0.42
CA ILE A 55 -5.60 -1.02 -1.27
C ILE A 55 -6.00 -2.33 -1.94
N THR A 56 -5.54 -2.51 -3.18
CA THR A 56 -5.63 -3.77 -3.93
C THR A 56 -4.52 -3.84 -4.97
N THR A 57 -4.42 -4.97 -5.67
CA THR A 57 -3.59 -5.09 -6.87
C THR A 57 -4.45 -5.16 -8.13
N LYS A 58 -3.90 -4.64 -9.22
CA LYS A 58 -4.46 -4.70 -10.58
C LYS A 58 -3.40 -5.23 -11.53
N ASP A 59 -3.80 -5.69 -12.70
CA ASP A 59 -2.83 -6.00 -13.75
C ASP A 59 -2.17 -4.71 -14.28
N SER A 60 -1.17 -4.85 -15.15
CA SER A 60 -0.44 -3.72 -15.73
C SER A 60 -1.31 -2.78 -16.57
N ALA A 61 -2.47 -3.25 -17.08
CA ALA A 61 -3.45 -2.44 -17.78
C ALA A 61 -4.50 -1.82 -16.83
N GLY A 62 -4.41 -2.10 -15.52
CA GLY A 62 -5.33 -1.60 -14.51
C GLY A 62 -6.61 -2.43 -14.34
N GLY A 63 -6.69 -3.59 -14.98
CA GLY A 63 -7.77 -4.57 -14.88
C GLY A 63 -7.61 -5.56 -13.73
N ASN A 64 -8.50 -6.55 -13.72
CA ASN A 64 -8.55 -7.61 -12.70
C ASN A 64 -8.29 -9.00 -13.30
N THR A 65 -7.56 -9.11 -14.42
CA THR A 65 -7.53 -10.36 -15.21
C THR A 65 -6.22 -11.13 -15.11
N GLY A 66 -5.12 -10.50 -14.70
CA GLY A 66 -3.84 -11.19 -14.54
C GLY A 66 -3.89 -12.29 -13.47
N GLU A 67 -3.19 -13.40 -13.70
CA GLU A 67 -3.15 -14.56 -12.78
C GLU A 67 -2.81 -14.15 -11.35
N LEU A 68 -1.75 -13.34 -11.18
CA LEU A 68 -1.32 -12.77 -9.90
C LEU A 68 -2.46 -12.05 -9.16
N VAL A 69 -3.32 -11.35 -9.91
CA VAL A 69 -4.43 -10.55 -9.38
C VAL A 69 -5.63 -11.43 -9.06
N LEU A 70 -5.99 -12.34 -9.96
CA LEU A 70 -7.11 -13.28 -9.77
C LEU A 70 -6.86 -14.22 -8.59
N ASN A 71 -5.64 -14.73 -8.49
CA ASN A 71 -5.21 -15.66 -7.46
C ASN A 71 -4.64 -14.96 -6.21
N LYS A 72 -4.63 -13.61 -6.21
CA LYS A 72 -4.28 -12.76 -5.05
C LYS A 72 -2.93 -13.09 -4.45
N TRP A 73 -1.88 -13.18 -5.28
CA TRP A 73 -0.55 -13.55 -4.80
C TRP A 73 0.07 -12.48 -3.92
N ILE A 74 -0.42 -11.25 -3.94
CA ILE A 74 0.08 -10.20 -3.06
C ILE A 74 -0.72 -10.22 -1.76
N GLU A 75 -0.01 -10.29 -0.65
CA GLU A 75 -0.58 -10.15 0.68
C GLU A 75 -0.09 -8.88 1.35
N MET A 76 -0.90 -8.32 2.24
CA MET A 76 -0.56 -7.11 2.98
C MET A 76 -1.04 -7.16 4.42
N LYS A 77 -0.37 -6.41 5.28
CA LYS A 77 -0.86 -6.00 6.61
C LYS A 77 -0.69 -4.49 6.77
N CYS A 78 -1.65 -3.83 7.40
CA CYS A 78 -1.57 -2.41 7.72
C CYS A 78 -0.99 -2.27 9.13
N ASP A 79 0.31 -1.99 9.20
CA ASP A 79 1.02 -1.85 10.47
C ASP A 79 0.48 -0.68 11.30
N SER A 80 0.02 0.39 10.65
CA SER A 80 -0.66 1.52 11.32
C SER A 80 -1.98 1.14 11.99
N MET A 81 -2.58 0.01 11.60
CA MET A 81 -3.77 -0.58 12.23
C MET A 81 -3.42 -1.65 13.27
N ASN A 82 -2.12 -1.85 13.55
CA ASN A 82 -1.60 -2.93 14.38
C ASN A 82 -1.98 -4.33 13.87
N GLU A 83 -2.16 -4.49 12.55
CA GLU A 83 -2.39 -5.81 11.97
C GLU A 83 -1.13 -6.66 12.07
N THR A 84 -1.27 -7.90 12.54
CA THR A 84 -0.17 -8.87 12.66
C THR A 84 -0.25 -9.98 11.61
N THR A 85 -1.37 -10.10 10.89
CA THR A 85 -1.64 -11.15 9.91
C THR A 85 -1.72 -10.57 8.51
N PHE A 86 -1.02 -11.21 7.57
CA PHE A 86 -1.10 -10.90 6.15
C PHE A 86 -2.44 -11.34 5.56
N SER A 87 -3.08 -10.45 4.80
CA SER A 87 -4.33 -10.70 4.09
C SER A 87 -4.10 -10.58 2.58
N PRO A 88 -4.59 -11.52 1.76
CA PRO A 88 -4.43 -11.47 0.31
C PRO A 88 -5.24 -10.34 -0.32
N ILE A 89 -4.67 -9.68 -1.33
CA ILE A 89 -5.29 -8.62 -2.12
C ILE A 89 -5.17 -8.92 -3.62
N GLY A 90 -6.19 -8.50 -4.37
CA GLY A 90 -6.24 -8.68 -5.82
C GLY A 90 -7.62 -8.46 -6.40
N GLY A 91 -7.70 -7.55 -7.37
CA GLY A 91 -8.91 -7.28 -8.12
C GLY A 91 -10.02 -6.68 -7.25
N ALA A 92 -11.00 -7.52 -6.87
CA ALA A 92 -12.08 -7.16 -5.96
C ALA A 92 -11.77 -7.45 -4.48
N ALA A 93 -10.73 -8.23 -4.19
CA ALA A 93 -10.20 -8.38 -2.84
C ALA A 93 -9.43 -7.10 -2.48
N ILE A 94 -10.09 -6.25 -1.70
CA ILE A 94 -9.58 -4.97 -1.21
C ILE A 94 -9.36 -5.03 0.30
N ARG A 95 -8.41 -4.24 0.80
CA ARG A 95 -8.17 -4.05 2.23
C ARG A 95 -8.26 -2.58 2.60
N VAL A 96 -8.82 -2.29 3.76
CA VAL A 96 -8.77 -0.94 4.32
C VAL A 96 -7.35 -0.65 4.77
N ILE A 97 -6.89 0.57 4.50
CA ILE A 97 -5.69 1.12 5.12
C ILE A 97 -6.07 2.42 5.82
N GLN A 98 -5.35 2.79 6.86
CA GLN A 98 -5.54 4.08 7.52
C GLN A 98 -4.25 4.52 8.19
N ALA A 99 -4.18 5.80 8.49
CA ALA A 99 -3.14 6.33 9.32
C ALA A 99 -3.35 5.94 10.79
N GLY A 100 -2.24 5.96 11.54
CA GLY A 100 -2.30 5.79 12.98
C GLY A 100 -2.79 7.06 13.69
N GLY A 101 -2.76 7.04 15.02
CA GLY A 101 -3.10 8.20 15.83
C GLY A 101 -4.56 8.64 15.64
N GLY A 102 -4.81 9.94 15.78
CA GLY A 102 -6.16 10.52 15.74
C GLY A 102 -6.75 10.76 14.33
N ALA A 103 -6.31 10.03 13.30
CA ALA A 103 -6.78 10.25 11.93
C ALA A 103 -8.26 9.85 11.73
N GLY A 104 -8.69 8.77 12.38
CA GLY A 104 -10.02 8.18 12.21
C GLY A 104 -10.02 6.98 11.26
N ALA A 105 -11.12 6.22 11.26
CA ALA A 105 -11.21 4.95 10.54
C ALA A 105 -11.14 5.14 9.02
N GLY A 106 -10.21 4.45 8.34
CA GLY A 106 -10.03 4.53 6.89
C GLY A 106 -9.51 5.89 6.38
N ILE A 107 -8.94 6.72 7.27
CA ILE A 107 -8.50 8.08 6.94
C ILE A 107 -6.97 8.19 6.93
N ILE A 108 -6.44 8.96 5.98
CA ILE A 108 -5.06 9.47 5.97
C ILE A 108 -5.12 11.00 5.82
N LYS A 109 -4.69 11.72 6.85
CA LYS A 109 -4.86 13.19 6.95
C LYS A 109 -4.04 13.95 5.93
N GLY A 110 -4.63 15.01 5.38
CA GLY A 110 -3.97 15.95 4.47
C GLY A 110 -3.41 17.19 5.19
N THR A 111 -3.40 17.23 6.51
CA THR A 111 -2.89 18.38 7.29
C THR A 111 -1.41 18.64 6.99
N ALA A 112 -1.00 19.91 7.11
CA ALA A 112 0.40 20.29 6.99
C ALA A 112 1.26 19.51 7.99
N ASN A 113 2.45 19.07 7.57
CA ASN A 113 3.36 18.25 8.36
C ASN A 113 4.82 18.41 7.90
N ASP A 114 5.76 17.97 8.72
CA ASP A 114 7.21 18.09 8.46
C ASP A 114 7.79 16.89 7.68
N GLY A 115 6.94 15.91 7.32
CA GLY A 115 7.35 14.69 6.62
C GLY A 115 8.12 13.69 7.48
N THR A 116 8.23 13.91 8.79
CA THR A 116 8.85 12.96 9.73
C THR A 116 7.80 12.00 10.27
N VAL A 117 8.17 10.73 10.42
CA VAL A 117 7.26 9.66 10.89
C VAL A 117 6.75 9.95 12.30
N ALA A 118 7.60 10.49 13.18
CA ALA A 118 7.25 10.75 14.57
C ALA A 118 6.20 11.86 14.72
N ASN A 119 6.31 12.94 13.95
CA ASN A 119 5.45 14.11 14.10
C ASN A 119 4.21 14.08 13.20
N SER A 120 4.13 13.13 12.26
CA SER A 120 3.12 13.11 11.21
C SER A 120 2.32 11.81 11.17
N VAL A 121 2.19 11.13 12.31
CA VAL A 121 1.46 9.84 12.44
C VAL A 121 0.08 9.83 11.75
N PRO A 122 -0.73 10.91 11.81
CA PRO A 122 -2.03 10.94 11.11
C PRO A 122 -1.95 11.07 9.58
N ASN A 123 -0.78 11.42 9.02
CA ASN A 123 -0.58 11.73 7.60
C ASN A 123 -0.09 10.55 6.76
N PHE A 124 0.15 9.38 7.34
CA PHE A 124 0.57 8.20 6.60
C PHE A 124 -0.04 6.90 7.12
N ALA A 125 -0.31 5.99 6.20
CA ALA A 125 -0.51 4.58 6.51
C ALA A 125 0.82 3.83 6.30
N LYS A 126 1.28 3.11 7.33
CA LYS A 126 2.37 2.16 7.22
C LYS A 126 1.78 0.81 6.84
N ILE A 127 2.26 0.24 5.75
CA ILE A 127 1.87 -1.09 5.29
C ILE A 127 3.11 -1.95 5.06
N THR A 128 2.94 -3.24 5.25
CA THR A 128 3.94 -4.25 4.88
C THR A 128 3.29 -5.23 3.92
N VAL A 129 3.96 -5.48 2.80
CA VAL A 129 3.48 -6.30 1.69
C VAL A 129 4.49 -7.40 1.37
N ARG A 130 3.99 -8.50 0.79
CA ARG A 130 4.83 -9.59 0.25
C ARG A 130 4.08 -10.29 -0.88
N ALA A 131 4.82 -10.98 -1.75
CA ALA A 131 4.21 -12.02 -2.58
C ALA A 131 4.15 -13.33 -1.79
N ASN A 132 3.07 -14.07 -1.96
CA ASN A 132 2.88 -15.44 -1.54
C ASN A 132 2.41 -16.20 -2.77
N VAL A 133 3.37 -16.75 -3.51
CA VAL A 133 3.12 -17.35 -4.83
C VAL A 133 2.64 -18.78 -4.61
N PRO A 134 1.47 -19.19 -5.12
CA PRO A 134 0.97 -20.54 -4.92
C PRO A 134 1.82 -21.57 -5.66
N ALA A 135 1.87 -22.80 -5.17
CA ALA A 135 2.75 -23.85 -5.72
C ALA A 135 2.42 -24.25 -7.17
N ASN A 136 1.18 -23.99 -7.61
CA ASN A 136 0.72 -24.23 -8.98
C ASN A 136 0.78 -22.97 -9.86
N ALA A 137 1.46 -21.91 -9.43
CA ALA A 137 1.65 -20.70 -10.22
C ALA A 137 2.36 -21.03 -11.54
N THR A 138 1.92 -20.38 -12.61
CA THR A 138 2.66 -20.44 -13.87
C THR A 138 4.02 -19.73 -13.70
N ALA A 139 5.08 -20.28 -14.27
CA ALA A 139 6.39 -19.64 -14.23
C ALA A 139 6.44 -18.47 -15.23
N GLY A 140 7.02 -17.34 -14.82
CA GLY A 140 7.19 -16.19 -15.70
C GLY A 140 7.32 -14.86 -14.97
N ASN A 141 7.36 -13.79 -15.75
CA ASN A 141 7.38 -12.42 -15.24
C ASN A 141 5.97 -11.86 -15.14
N TYR A 142 5.63 -11.32 -13.97
CA TYR A 142 4.32 -10.75 -13.70
C TYR A 142 4.44 -9.27 -13.38
N ALA A 143 3.90 -8.43 -14.26
CA ALA A 143 3.75 -7.01 -14.00
C ALA A 143 2.35 -6.73 -13.42
N PHE A 144 2.30 -5.92 -12.37
CA PHE A 144 1.06 -5.56 -11.70
C PHE A 144 1.17 -4.14 -11.15
N LEU A 145 0.02 -3.57 -10.78
CA LEU A 145 -0.08 -2.28 -10.12
C LEU A 145 -0.56 -2.48 -8.68
N THR A 146 0.09 -1.81 -7.73
CA THR A 146 -0.46 -1.64 -6.39
C THR A 146 -1.29 -0.37 -6.38
N ARG A 147 -2.59 -0.45 -6.08
CA ARG A 147 -3.54 0.66 -6.23
C ARG A 147 -4.17 1.05 -4.91
N ILE A 148 -4.16 2.34 -4.60
CA ILE A 148 -4.97 2.97 -3.55
C ILE A 148 -6.23 3.55 -4.17
N ASN A 149 -7.38 3.30 -3.54
CA ASN A 149 -8.62 4.02 -3.81
C ASN A 149 -9.00 4.79 -2.56
N TYR A 150 -9.52 6.01 -2.74
CA TYR A 150 -9.94 6.89 -1.65
C TYR A 150 -10.99 7.86 -2.18
N THR A 151 -11.74 8.45 -1.25
CA THR A 151 -12.65 9.58 -1.49
C THR A 151 -12.04 10.84 -0.90
N ILE A 152 -12.44 12.00 -1.43
CA ILE A 152 -12.08 13.33 -0.92
C ILE A 152 -13.32 14.04 -0.37
#